data_AF-X1UKH5-F1
#
_entry.id   AF-X1UKH5-F1
#
_cell.length_a   1.000
_cell.length_b   1.000
_cell.length_c   1.000
_cell.angle_alpha   90.00
_cell.angle_beta   90.00
_cell.angle_gamma   90.00
#
_symmetry.space_group_name_H-M   'P 1'
#
loop_
_entity.id
_entity.type
_entity.pdbx_description
1 polymer ?
#
loop_
_entity_poly.entity_id
_entity_poly.type
_entity_poly.pdbx_seq_one_letter_code
_entity_poly.pdbx_strand_id
1 'polypeptide(L)'
;DPDNETLEIVPDREVDLHFNVVRLLEVDPCTDCLSINNLSWLPNNIVQCDFQLKHPFPDMLKLTGFDVRGVLVTDGDTFFPENNRFVSLDGSNPYLLNPDGYTALFNPVEFPAGSAPWPILGYFPGKFAFGDNFTGTLNPFMAYCMDNPRRMFDAGASETVTINLKYPSVPFEFGYVVDASWIKVDEVIDPVTDFPPEANCMEPYLLDFQMSDILTDEIGDTAEVLVDVFDHQGIDTVSTVSIECPSLFDGEVFLDYSSQSGDDSWLYDGVITNQYGLNNG
;
A
#
# COMPACT_ATOMS: atom_id res chain seq x y z
N ASP A 1 49.62 4.49 16.99
CA ASP A 1 48.88 4.95 15.82
C ASP A 1 47.62 4.11 15.77
N PRO A 2 46.59 4.53 16.51
CA PRO A 2 45.35 3.80 16.59
C PRO A 2 44.42 4.27 15.45
N ASP A 3 43.61 3.35 14.96
CA ASP A 3 42.29 3.66 14.39
C ASP A 3 42.27 4.21 12.96
N ASN A 4 42.69 3.38 12.00
CA ASN A 4 42.04 3.34 10.69
C ASN A 4 41.00 2.20 10.73
N GLU A 5 39.94 2.39 11.51
CA GLU A 5 38.72 1.60 11.39
C GLU A 5 37.98 2.14 10.16
N THR A 6 38.14 1.46 9.03
CA THR A 6 37.30 1.71 7.86
C THR A 6 35.91 1.19 8.20
N LEU A 7 35.04 2.10 8.63
CA LEU A 7 33.61 1.85 8.80
C LEU A 7 33.02 1.58 7.41
N GLU A 8 32.83 0.31 7.06
CA GLU A 8 32.09 -0.09 5.87
C GLU A 8 30.61 0.14 6.17
N ILE A 9 30.06 1.24 5.66
CA ILE A 9 28.62 1.44 5.63
C ILE A 9 28.09 0.46 4.58
N VAL A 10 27.82 -0.78 5.01
CA VAL A 10 26.91 -1.65 4.28
C VAL A 10 25.55 -0.98 4.41
N PRO A 11 24.89 -0.56 3.31
CA PRO A 11 23.54 -0.06 3.40
C PRO A 11 22.69 -1.20 3.95
N ASP A 12 22.26 -1.07 5.21
CA ASP A 12 21.32 -1.95 5.89
C ASP A 12 19.91 -1.74 5.31
N ARG A 13 19.81 -1.94 4.00
CA ARG A 13 18.60 -1.85 3.17
C ARG A 13 18.37 -3.14 2.39
N GLU A 14 19.13 -4.19 2.69
CA GLU A 14 18.89 -5.54 2.13
C GLU A 14 17.63 -6.20 2.74
N VAL A 15 16.99 -5.57 3.73
CA VAL A 15 15.92 -6.18 4.53
C VAL A 15 14.50 -5.81 4.04
N ASP A 16 14.33 -4.74 3.25
CA ASP A 16 13.01 -4.33 2.72
C ASP A 16 12.83 -4.78 1.27
N LEU A 17 12.89 -6.09 1.04
CA LEU A 17 12.78 -6.64 -0.30
C LEU A 17 11.31 -6.75 -0.74
N HIS A 18 10.79 -5.60 -1.17
CA HIS A 18 9.58 -5.51 -1.97
C HIS A 18 9.89 -5.76 -3.45
N PHE A 19 8.98 -6.46 -4.12
CA PHE A 19 9.12 -6.82 -5.52
C PHE A 19 7.86 -6.46 -6.31
N ASN A 20 8.03 -5.74 -7.42
CA ASN A 20 6.98 -5.59 -8.42
C ASN A 20 6.91 -6.86 -9.28
N VAL A 21 6.01 -7.78 -8.90
CA VAL A 21 5.91 -9.12 -9.50
C VAL A 21 5.01 -9.19 -10.73
N VAL A 22 4.51 -8.06 -11.27
CA VAL A 22 3.63 -8.03 -12.46
C VAL A 22 4.18 -8.86 -13.62
N ARG A 23 5.49 -8.79 -13.88
CA ARG A 23 6.12 -9.58 -14.97
C ARG A 23 6.07 -11.08 -14.73
N LEU A 24 6.12 -11.52 -13.47
CA LEU A 24 6.00 -12.94 -13.12
C LEU A 24 4.58 -13.48 -13.37
N LEU A 25 3.59 -12.58 -13.32
CA LEU A 25 2.18 -12.90 -13.47
C LEU A 25 1.69 -12.84 -14.93
N GLU A 26 2.35 -12.01 -15.76
CA GLU A 26 1.87 -11.68 -17.11
C GLU A 26 2.83 -12.03 -18.25
N VAL A 27 4.10 -12.27 -17.96
CA VAL A 27 5.14 -12.52 -18.98
C VAL A 27 5.77 -13.91 -18.81
N ASP A 28 6.47 -14.14 -17.70
CA ASP A 28 7.15 -15.41 -17.40
C ASP A 28 7.41 -15.48 -15.89
N PRO A 29 7.10 -16.60 -15.21
CA PRO A 29 6.76 -17.92 -15.77
C PRO A 29 5.27 -18.10 -16.11
N CYS A 30 4.43 -17.11 -15.79
CA CYS A 30 2.99 -17.17 -16.01
C CYS A 30 2.53 -16.00 -16.90
N THR A 31 1.49 -16.23 -17.71
CA THR A 31 0.95 -15.24 -18.65
C THR A 31 -0.51 -14.85 -18.38
N ASP A 32 -1.14 -15.56 -17.46
CA ASP A 32 -2.56 -15.48 -17.11
C ASP A 32 -2.79 -15.59 -15.58
N CYS A 33 -1.74 -15.33 -14.79
CA CYS A 33 -1.83 -15.39 -13.32
C CYS A 33 -2.44 -14.12 -12.71
N LEU A 34 -2.64 -13.07 -13.51
CA LEU A 34 -3.54 -11.97 -13.19
C LEU A 34 -4.74 -12.02 -14.14
N SER A 35 -5.95 -12.03 -13.59
CA SER A 35 -7.18 -11.95 -14.38
C SER A 35 -8.19 -11.00 -13.77
N ILE A 36 -8.97 -10.36 -14.65
CA ILE A 36 -10.08 -9.46 -14.28
C ILE A 36 -11.38 -10.18 -14.64
N ASN A 37 -12.24 -10.39 -13.65
CA ASN A 37 -13.51 -11.10 -13.77
C ASN A 37 -14.67 -10.22 -13.28
N ASN A 38 -15.90 -10.67 -13.53
CA ASN A 38 -17.13 -10.07 -12.97
C ASN A 38 -17.26 -8.54 -13.13
N LEU A 39 -16.81 -8.00 -14.27
CA LEU A 39 -16.89 -6.58 -14.58
C LEU A 39 -18.35 -6.09 -14.62
N SER A 40 -18.67 -5.11 -13.77
CA SER A 40 -19.99 -4.51 -13.65
C SER A 40 -19.88 -2.99 -13.62
N TRP A 41 -20.71 -2.32 -14.42
CA TRP A 41 -20.82 -0.86 -14.45
C TRP A 41 -21.97 -0.44 -13.53
N LEU A 42 -21.64 0.28 -12.47
CA LEU A 42 -22.59 0.79 -11.50
C LEU A 42 -22.91 2.27 -11.77
N PRO A 43 -24.02 2.81 -11.22
CA PRO A 43 -24.30 4.23 -11.29
C PRO A 43 -23.15 5.10 -10.74
N ASN A 44 -23.17 6.38 -11.10
CA ASN A 44 -22.19 7.37 -10.64
C ASN A 44 -20.74 7.08 -11.06
N ASN A 45 -20.52 6.55 -12.25
CA ASN A 45 -19.17 6.25 -12.78
C ASN A 45 -18.36 5.36 -11.85
N ILE A 46 -18.95 4.26 -11.39
CA ILE A 46 -18.25 3.25 -10.61
C ILE A 46 -18.17 1.98 -11.45
N VAL A 47 -16.96 1.42 -11.56
CA VAL A 47 -16.75 0.07 -12.06
C VAL A 47 -16.46 -0.82 -10.87
N GLN A 48 -17.21 -1.90 -10.77
CA GLN A 48 -16.88 -3.00 -9.87
C GLN A 48 -16.31 -4.16 -10.69
N CYS A 49 -15.22 -4.76 -10.23
CA CYS A 49 -14.66 -5.96 -10.83
C CYS A 49 -13.84 -6.75 -9.83
N ASP A 50 -13.61 -8.01 -10.18
CA ASP A 50 -12.85 -8.95 -9.39
C ASP A 50 -11.46 -9.11 -9.99
N PHE A 51 -10.43 -8.79 -9.22
CA PHE A 51 -9.03 -9.03 -9.57
C PHE A 51 -8.58 -10.32 -8.90
N GLN A 52 -8.35 -11.34 -9.71
CA GLN A 52 -7.82 -12.60 -9.26
C GLN A 52 -6.32 -12.70 -9.53
N LEU A 53 -5.57 -12.98 -8.48
CA LEU A 53 -4.17 -13.38 -8.56
C LEU A 53 -4.04 -14.88 -8.39
N LYS A 54 -3.08 -15.46 -9.11
CA LYS A 54 -2.61 -16.82 -8.95
C LYS A 54 -1.10 -16.79 -8.78
N HIS A 55 -0.61 -17.44 -7.74
CA HIS A 55 0.82 -17.55 -7.51
C HIS A 55 1.48 -18.35 -8.65
N PRO A 56 2.51 -17.79 -9.32
CA PRO A 56 2.99 -18.34 -10.59
C PRO A 56 3.88 -19.58 -10.46
N PHE A 57 4.33 -19.92 -9.25
CA PHE A 57 5.17 -21.10 -8.97
C PHE A 57 4.43 -22.10 -8.08
N PRO A 58 3.73 -23.10 -8.64
CA PRO A 58 3.17 -24.18 -7.84
C PRO A 58 4.29 -25.04 -7.22
N ASP A 59 4.06 -25.54 -6.01
CA ASP A 59 4.95 -26.45 -5.27
C ASP A 59 6.35 -25.87 -4.90
N MET A 60 6.60 -24.58 -5.12
CA MET A 60 7.85 -23.91 -4.75
C MET A 60 7.68 -23.07 -3.49
N LEU A 61 7.56 -23.73 -2.32
CA LEU A 61 7.30 -23.07 -1.03
C LEU A 61 8.30 -21.94 -0.67
N LYS A 62 9.55 -22.03 -1.14
CA LYS A 62 10.56 -20.98 -0.97
C LYS A 62 10.25 -19.67 -1.72
N LEU A 63 9.25 -19.67 -2.59
CA LEU A 63 8.79 -18.51 -3.34
C LEU A 63 7.46 -17.97 -2.83
N THR A 64 6.95 -18.46 -1.69
CA THR A 64 5.78 -17.88 -1.02
C THR A 64 5.98 -16.37 -0.83
N GLY A 65 5.05 -15.57 -1.34
CA GLY A 65 5.04 -14.12 -1.15
C GLY A 65 4.36 -13.74 0.15
N PHE A 66 4.73 -12.59 0.72
CA PHE A 66 4.10 -12.03 1.92
C PHE A 66 3.58 -10.63 1.62
N ASP A 67 2.51 -10.24 2.31
CA ASP A 67 1.90 -8.91 2.20
C ASP A 67 1.70 -8.49 0.73
N VAL A 68 1.09 -9.39 -0.06
CA VAL A 68 0.88 -9.18 -1.50
C VAL A 68 -0.20 -8.13 -1.71
N ARG A 69 0.11 -7.10 -2.49
CA ARG A 69 -0.76 -5.94 -2.70
C ARG A 69 -0.96 -5.69 -4.19
N GLY A 70 -2.20 -5.52 -4.62
CA GLY A 70 -2.52 -4.94 -5.93
C GLY A 70 -2.67 -3.43 -5.79
N VAL A 71 -1.75 -2.66 -6.35
CA VAL A 71 -1.68 -1.20 -6.19
C VAL A 71 -2.18 -0.52 -7.47
N LEU A 72 -3.15 0.38 -7.35
CA LEU A 72 -3.60 1.23 -8.45
C LEU A 72 -2.69 2.45 -8.58
N VAL A 73 -2.08 2.65 -9.74
CA VAL A 73 -1.19 3.79 -10.00
C VAL A 73 -1.91 4.80 -10.89
N THR A 74 -2.07 6.04 -10.44
CA THR A 74 -2.73 7.10 -11.21
C THR A 74 -1.99 8.43 -11.05
N ASP A 75 -2.43 9.45 -11.78
CA ASP A 75 -2.09 10.82 -11.44
C ASP A 75 -2.65 11.22 -10.08
N GLY A 76 -1.92 12.07 -9.36
CA GLY A 76 -2.43 12.69 -8.14
C GLY A 76 -3.12 14.02 -8.46
N ASP A 77 -4.23 14.28 -7.80
CA ASP A 77 -4.96 15.55 -7.86
C ASP A 77 -4.96 16.30 -6.52
N THR A 78 -4.61 15.60 -5.44
CA THR A 78 -4.59 16.12 -4.08
C THR A 78 -3.17 16.07 -3.53
N PHE A 79 -2.66 17.22 -3.06
CA PHE A 79 -1.32 17.34 -2.48
C PHE A 79 -1.39 17.40 -0.95
N PHE A 80 -0.58 16.56 -0.31
CA PHE A 80 -0.35 16.49 1.13
C PHE A 80 1.03 17.09 1.42
N PRO A 81 1.12 18.40 1.76
CA PRO A 81 2.38 19.13 1.92
C PRO A 81 3.33 18.58 2.98
N GLU A 82 2.82 18.09 4.11
CA GLU A 82 3.69 17.68 5.23
C GLU A 82 4.46 16.41 4.89
N ASN A 83 3.84 15.51 4.12
CA ASN A 83 4.44 14.27 3.66
C ASN A 83 4.96 14.33 2.22
N ASN A 84 4.80 15.48 1.55
CA ASN A 84 5.12 15.68 0.13
C ASN A 84 4.53 14.58 -0.78
N ARG A 85 3.26 14.24 -0.55
CA ARG A 85 2.56 13.17 -1.29
C ARG A 85 1.48 13.71 -2.23
N PHE A 86 1.37 13.09 -3.40
CA PHE A 86 0.31 13.31 -4.38
C PHE A 86 -0.58 12.07 -4.45
N VAL A 87 -1.88 12.26 -4.25
CA VAL A 87 -2.91 11.19 -4.20
C VAL A 87 -4.07 11.55 -5.11
N SER A 88 -4.74 10.55 -5.68
CA SER A 88 -6.01 10.70 -6.41
C SER A 88 -7.19 10.60 -5.44
N LEU A 89 -7.85 11.72 -5.13
CA LEU A 89 -8.98 11.78 -4.19
C LEU A 89 -10.13 12.69 -4.65
N ASP A 90 -9.87 13.70 -5.48
CA ASP A 90 -10.89 14.71 -5.85
C ASP A 90 -11.86 14.24 -6.96
N GLY A 91 -11.53 13.11 -7.61
CA GLY A 91 -12.33 12.50 -8.69
C GLY A 91 -12.02 13.02 -10.10
N SER A 92 -10.99 13.85 -10.24
CA SER A 92 -10.36 14.20 -11.52
C SER A 92 -9.65 13.00 -12.14
N ASN A 93 -9.08 12.15 -11.29
CA ASN A 93 -8.45 10.88 -11.66
C ASN A 93 -9.25 9.68 -11.13
N PRO A 94 -8.99 8.46 -11.65
CA PRO A 94 -9.55 7.25 -11.05
C PRO A 94 -9.04 7.06 -9.62
N TYR A 95 -9.91 6.61 -8.72
CA TYR A 95 -9.55 6.26 -7.35
C TYR A 95 -10.36 5.09 -6.83
N LEU A 96 -9.76 4.32 -5.92
CA LEU A 96 -10.41 3.19 -5.26
C LEU A 96 -11.35 3.69 -4.17
N LEU A 97 -12.57 3.16 -4.13
CA LEU A 97 -13.57 3.48 -3.11
C LEU A 97 -13.48 2.59 -1.87
N ASN A 98 -12.75 1.47 -1.99
CA ASN A 98 -12.57 0.48 -0.92
C ASN A 98 -11.11 0.01 -0.81
N PRO A 99 -10.11 0.93 -0.77
CA PRO A 99 -8.74 0.51 -0.59
C PRO A 99 -8.54 -0.08 0.82
N ASP A 100 -7.64 -1.07 0.93
CA ASP A 100 -7.20 -1.60 2.22
C ASP A 100 -6.07 -0.76 2.83
N GLY A 101 -5.46 0.12 2.04
CA GLY A 101 -4.43 1.05 2.47
C GLY A 101 -3.80 1.81 1.31
N TYR A 102 -2.71 2.52 1.59
CA TYR A 102 -1.93 3.27 0.61
C TYR A 102 -0.44 2.95 0.75
N THR A 103 0.29 2.96 -0.35
CA THR A 103 1.74 2.74 -0.38
C THR A 103 2.43 3.68 -1.36
N ALA A 104 3.66 4.09 -1.03
CA ALA A 104 4.52 4.81 -1.95
C ALA A 104 5.29 3.87 -2.89
N LEU A 105 5.31 2.57 -2.63
CA LEU A 105 6.17 1.66 -3.37
C LEU A 105 5.78 1.56 -4.85
N PHE A 106 6.82 1.51 -5.70
CA PHE A 106 6.73 1.37 -7.15
C PHE A 106 5.93 2.44 -7.90
N ASN A 107 5.69 3.61 -7.30
CA ASN A 107 5.14 4.73 -8.07
C ASN A 107 6.16 5.20 -9.14
N PRO A 108 5.74 5.61 -10.35
CA PRO A 108 6.67 5.95 -11.43
C PRO A 108 7.54 7.19 -11.18
N VAL A 109 7.16 8.07 -10.25
CA VAL A 109 7.93 9.27 -9.90
C VAL A 109 9.17 8.89 -9.11
N GLU A 110 9.04 8.02 -8.10
CA GLU A 110 10.13 7.58 -7.23
C GLU A 110 10.83 6.31 -7.74
N PHE A 111 10.12 5.48 -8.50
CA PHE A 111 10.63 4.23 -9.10
C PHE A 111 10.50 4.24 -10.65
N PRO A 112 11.08 5.23 -11.37
CA PRO A 112 10.91 5.31 -12.82
C PRO A 112 11.27 4.01 -13.55
N ALA A 113 10.55 3.70 -14.61
CA ALA A 113 10.81 2.50 -15.40
C ALA A 113 12.28 2.46 -15.90
N GLY A 114 12.98 1.36 -15.61
CA GLY A 114 14.38 1.18 -15.99
C GLY A 114 15.41 1.92 -15.12
N SER A 115 15.00 2.58 -14.03
CA SER A 115 15.91 3.23 -13.08
C SER A 115 16.56 2.24 -12.10
N ALA A 116 15.89 1.14 -11.78
CA ALA A 116 16.37 0.16 -10.81
C ALA A 116 17.39 -0.82 -11.43
N PRO A 117 18.36 -1.35 -10.63
CA PRO A 117 19.35 -2.32 -11.09
C PRO A 117 18.73 -3.60 -11.68
N TRP A 118 17.56 -4.00 -11.15
CA TRP A 118 16.77 -5.10 -11.64
C TRP A 118 15.34 -4.63 -11.92
N PRO A 119 14.71 -5.04 -13.04
CA PRO A 119 13.36 -4.59 -13.40
C PRO A 119 12.30 -4.84 -12.33
N ILE A 120 12.46 -5.88 -11.51
CA ILE A 120 11.54 -6.25 -10.42
C ILE A 120 11.56 -5.25 -9.25
N LEU A 121 12.59 -4.40 -9.15
CA LEU A 121 12.73 -3.35 -8.14
C LEU A 121 12.29 -1.96 -8.63
N GLY A 122 11.65 -1.87 -9.80
CA GLY A 122 11.18 -0.61 -10.36
C GLY A 122 9.74 -0.70 -10.84
N TYR A 123 9.19 0.43 -11.27
CA TYR A 123 7.92 0.43 -11.96
C TYR A 123 8.03 -0.25 -13.32
N PHE A 124 7.05 -1.10 -13.63
CA PHE A 124 6.86 -1.70 -14.93
C PHE A 124 5.36 -1.67 -15.25
N PRO A 125 4.95 -1.12 -16.41
CA PRO A 125 3.54 -1.04 -16.76
C PRO A 125 2.99 -2.45 -17.03
N GLY A 126 1.92 -2.80 -16.33
CA GLY A 126 1.21 -4.06 -16.57
C GLY A 126 0.47 -4.08 -17.90
N LYS A 127 0.08 -5.27 -18.34
CA LYS A 127 -0.61 -5.55 -19.61
C LYS A 127 -1.91 -4.75 -19.79
N PHE A 128 -2.61 -4.45 -18.70
CA PHE A 128 -3.85 -3.67 -18.74
C PHE A 128 -3.66 -2.17 -18.47
N ALA A 129 -2.42 -1.73 -18.23
CA ALA A 129 -2.12 -0.32 -17.98
C ALA A 129 -2.30 0.51 -19.26
N PHE A 130 -2.73 1.75 -19.10
CA PHE A 130 -2.90 2.73 -20.16
C PHE A 130 -2.40 4.09 -19.67
N GLY A 131 -1.42 4.68 -20.38
CA GLY A 131 -0.68 5.87 -19.93
C GLY A 131 0.75 5.53 -19.50
N ASP A 132 1.59 6.56 -19.35
CA ASP A 132 3.03 6.40 -19.04
C ASP A 132 3.64 7.49 -18.14
N ASN A 133 2.88 8.51 -17.73
CA ASN A 133 3.39 9.69 -17.00
C ASN A 133 2.59 9.99 -15.71
N PHE A 134 2.38 8.97 -14.87
CA PHE A 134 1.64 9.13 -13.61
C PHE A 134 2.41 9.97 -12.59
N THR A 135 1.70 10.91 -11.95
CA THR A 135 2.22 11.85 -10.96
C THR A 135 1.92 11.47 -9.51
N GLY A 136 1.05 10.49 -9.26
CA GLY A 136 0.71 10.03 -7.91
C GLY A 136 1.90 9.37 -7.22
N THR A 137 2.27 9.86 -6.02
CA THR A 137 3.40 9.36 -5.21
C THR A 137 2.96 8.57 -3.98
N LEU A 138 1.66 8.50 -3.71
CA LEU A 138 1.06 7.63 -2.71
C LEU A 138 -0.23 7.04 -3.31
N ASN A 139 -0.27 5.73 -3.45
CA ASN A 139 -1.22 5.03 -4.29
C ASN A 139 -2.05 4.03 -3.48
N PRO A 140 -3.37 3.92 -3.71
CA PRO A 140 -4.21 2.99 -2.98
C PRO A 140 -3.96 1.54 -3.41
N PHE A 141 -4.08 0.61 -2.46
CA PHE A 141 -3.91 -0.82 -2.73
C PHE A 141 -5.06 -1.68 -2.17
N MET A 142 -5.17 -2.89 -2.73
CA MET A 142 -5.92 -4.00 -2.17
C MET A 142 -4.94 -5.07 -1.68
N ALA A 143 -5.13 -5.58 -0.48
CA ALA A 143 -4.32 -6.65 0.08
C ALA A 143 -4.92 -8.03 -0.29
N TYR A 144 -4.04 -8.98 -0.58
CA TYR A 144 -4.40 -10.38 -0.82
C TYR A 144 -4.04 -11.22 0.40
N CYS A 145 -4.80 -12.29 0.64
CA CYS A 145 -4.55 -13.28 1.69
C CYS A 145 -4.54 -12.69 3.10
N MET A 146 -5.38 -11.68 3.35
CA MET A 146 -5.42 -10.97 4.65
C MET A 146 -5.71 -11.89 5.84
N ASP A 147 -6.49 -12.96 5.61
CA ASP A 147 -6.88 -13.92 6.64
C ASP A 147 -5.84 -15.04 6.85
N ASN A 148 -4.83 -15.14 5.98
CA ASN A 148 -3.78 -16.14 6.12
C ASN A 148 -2.79 -15.74 7.22
N PRO A 149 -2.20 -16.71 7.95
CA PRO A 149 -1.09 -16.44 8.86
C PRO A 149 -0.01 -15.63 8.15
N ARG A 150 0.40 -14.51 8.77
CA ARG A 150 1.42 -13.60 8.23
C ARG A 150 1.10 -13.06 6.83
N ARG A 151 -0.18 -13.07 6.42
CA ARG A 151 -0.62 -12.65 5.07
C ARG A 151 0.14 -13.33 3.94
N MET A 152 0.49 -14.60 4.14
CA MET A 152 1.24 -15.36 3.15
C MET A 152 0.37 -15.69 1.93
N PHE A 153 0.94 -15.53 0.74
CA PHE A 153 0.37 -15.98 -0.52
C PHE A 153 1.09 -17.26 -0.97
N ASP A 154 0.52 -18.40 -0.58
CA ASP A 154 1.14 -19.71 -0.75
C ASP A 154 1.47 -20.06 -2.20
N ALA A 155 2.51 -20.89 -2.36
CA ALA A 155 2.95 -21.38 -3.65
C ALA A 155 1.82 -22.10 -4.43
N GLY A 156 1.40 -21.49 -5.53
CA GLY A 156 0.31 -21.98 -6.39
C GLY A 156 -1.11 -21.59 -5.94
N ALA A 157 -1.26 -20.85 -4.84
CA ALA A 157 -2.55 -20.37 -4.37
C ALA A 157 -3.17 -19.37 -5.35
N SER A 158 -4.47 -19.15 -5.17
CA SER A 158 -5.22 -18.12 -5.88
C SER A 158 -6.14 -17.40 -4.94
N GLU A 159 -6.24 -16.09 -5.11
CA GLU A 159 -7.15 -15.26 -4.34
C GLU A 159 -7.75 -14.18 -5.23
N THR A 160 -9.00 -13.83 -4.92
CA THR A 160 -9.78 -12.83 -5.65
C THR A 160 -10.18 -11.73 -4.68
N VAL A 161 -9.88 -10.50 -5.05
CA VAL A 161 -10.38 -9.30 -4.37
C VAL A 161 -11.35 -8.56 -5.28
N THR A 162 -12.39 -7.98 -4.69
CA THR A 162 -13.34 -7.12 -5.42
C THR A 162 -12.97 -5.68 -5.19
N ILE A 163 -12.84 -4.92 -6.28
CA ILE A 163 -12.59 -3.47 -6.21
C ILE A 163 -13.78 -2.69 -6.71
N ASN A 164 -13.93 -1.48 -6.18
CA ASN A 164 -14.84 -0.45 -6.65
C ASN A 164 -14.01 0.75 -7.09
N LEU A 165 -13.80 0.87 -8.39
CA LEU A 165 -13.08 1.98 -8.99
C LEU A 165 -14.05 3.09 -9.38
N LYS A 166 -13.92 4.26 -8.78
CA LYS A 166 -14.55 5.48 -9.28
C LYS A 166 -13.71 6.04 -10.42
N TYR A 167 -14.33 6.37 -11.55
CA TYR A 167 -13.65 6.96 -12.69
C TYR A 167 -14.26 8.31 -13.09
N PRO A 168 -13.46 9.23 -13.66
CA PRO A 168 -13.95 10.54 -14.10
C PRO A 168 -14.85 10.41 -15.33
N SER A 169 -15.66 11.45 -15.63
CA SER A 169 -16.50 11.47 -16.85
C SER A 169 -15.74 11.77 -18.14
N VAL A 170 -14.42 11.92 -18.07
CA VAL A 170 -13.51 12.13 -19.20
C VAL A 170 -12.64 10.89 -19.40
N PRO A 171 -12.00 10.71 -20.57
CA PRO A 171 -10.99 9.67 -20.73
C PRO A 171 -9.91 9.79 -19.65
N PHE A 172 -9.46 8.65 -19.13
CA PHE A 172 -8.50 8.57 -18.05
C PHE A 172 -7.41 7.55 -18.36
N GLU A 173 -6.30 7.70 -17.65
CA GLU A 173 -5.15 6.80 -17.66
C GLU A 173 -5.02 6.13 -16.29
N PHE A 174 -4.46 4.92 -16.29
CA PHE A 174 -4.13 4.22 -15.05
C PHE A 174 -3.04 3.17 -15.31
N GLY A 175 -2.21 2.97 -14.31
CA GLY A 175 -1.28 1.85 -14.18
C GLY A 175 -1.66 0.99 -12.98
N TYR A 176 -0.89 -0.06 -12.79
CA TYR A 176 -0.94 -0.85 -11.56
C TYR A 176 0.39 -1.55 -11.34
N VAL A 177 0.62 -1.94 -10.11
CA VAL A 177 1.67 -2.89 -9.75
C VAL A 177 1.08 -4.00 -8.89
N VAL A 178 1.80 -5.11 -8.81
CA VAL A 178 1.59 -6.13 -7.79
C VAL A 178 2.86 -6.14 -6.97
N ASP A 179 2.78 -5.60 -5.76
CA ASP A 179 3.84 -5.59 -4.78
C ASP A 179 3.77 -6.87 -3.95
N ALA A 180 4.93 -7.43 -3.61
CA ALA A 180 5.06 -8.58 -2.72
C ALA A 180 6.36 -8.44 -1.92
N SER A 181 6.25 -8.64 -0.61
CA SER A 181 7.40 -8.77 0.28
C SER A 181 7.95 -10.19 0.19
N TRP A 182 9.27 -10.32 0.14
CA TRP A 182 9.91 -11.63 0.11
C TRP A 182 11.37 -11.55 0.54
N ILE A 183 11.83 -12.55 1.27
CA ILE A 183 13.25 -12.71 1.60
C ILE A 183 13.75 -14.10 1.17
N LYS A 184 15.02 -14.17 0.81
CA LYS A 184 15.63 -15.42 0.41
C LYS A 184 15.81 -16.35 1.59
N VAL A 185 15.32 -17.58 1.43
CA VAL A 185 15.52 -18.72 2.33
C VAL A 185 16.02 -19.94 1.54
N ASP A 186 16.78 -20.83 2.18
CA ASP A 186 17.42 -21.96 1.49
C ASP A 186 16.48 -23.17 1.33
N GLU A 187 15.88 -23.64 2.42
CA GLU A 187 14.92 -24.75 2.45
C GLU A 187 13.65 -24.31 3.19
N VAL A 188 12.49 -24.70 2.66
CA VAL A 188 11.18 -24.41 3.25
C VAL A 188 10.33 -25.68 3.24
N ILE A 189 9.89 -26.08 4.42
CA ILE A 189 8.92 -27.14 4.67
C ILE A 189 7.59 -26.51 5.13
N ASP A 190 7.67 -25.51 6.01
CA ASP A 190 6.54 -24.74 6.53
C ASP A 190 6.82 -23.23 6.37
N PRO A 191 6.21 -22.56 5.38
CA PRO A 191 6.44 -21.14 5.15
C PRO A 191 6.16 -20.24 6.36
N VAL A 192 5.27 -20.65 7.28
CA VAL A 192 4.91 -19.83 8.43
C VAL A 192 6.10 -19.66 9.37
N THR A 193 6.86 -20.74 9.60
CA THR A 193 7.96 -20.77 10.58
C THR A 193 9.34 -20.72 9.96
N ASP A 194 9.49 -21.12 8.70
CA ASP A 194 10.80 -21.22 8.03
C ASP A 194 11.24 -19.89 7.40
N PHE A 195 10.29 -18.99 7.09
CA PHE A 195 10.60 -17.60 6.74
C PHE A 195 10.80 -16.77 8.01
N PRO A 196 11.83 -15.92 8.07
CA PRO A 196 12.02 -15.03 9.21
C PRO A 196 10.96 -13.90 9.17
N PRO A 197 10.71 -13.18 10.28
CA PRO A 197 9.73 -12.08 10.34
C PRO A 197 9.91 -11.01 9.24
N GLU A 198 11.15 -10.75 8.84
CA GLU A 198 11.54 -9.81 7.79
C GLU A 198 11.11 -10.24 6.37
N ALA A 199 10.49 -11.41 6.22
CA ALA A 199 9.80 -11.76 4.98
C ALA A 199 8.53 -10.93 4.77
N ASN A 200 7.92 -10.45 5.86
CA ASN A 200 6.79 -9.53 5.85
C ASN A 200 7.25 -8.08 5.59
N CYS A 201 6.33 -7.23 5.18
CA CYS A 201 6.63 -5.81 5.00
C CYS A 201 7.03 -5.14 6.32
N MET A 202 7.94 -4.16 6.24
CA MET A 202 8.28 -3.29 7.39
C MET A 202 7.27 -2.15 7.58
N GLU A 203 6.47 -1.84 6.56
CA GLU A 203 5.37 -0.87 6.66
C GLU A 203 4.20 -1.49 7.43
N PRO A 204 3.39 -0.69 8.15
CA PRO A 204 2.10 -1.13 8.65
C PRO A 204 1.26 -1.75 7.54
N TYR A 205 0.75 -2.96 7.78
CA TYR A 205 0.02 -3.72 6.77
C TYR A 205 -1.48 -3.40 6.77
N LEU A 206 -1.99 -2.77 7.83
CA LEU A 206 -3.36 -2.33 7.96
C LEU A 206 -3.42 -1.14 8.91
N LEU A 207 -4.28 -0.18 8.59
CA LEU A 207 -4.67 0.90 9.48
C LEU A 207 -6.20 0.83 9.63
N ASP A 208 -6.70 0.69 10.85
CA ASP A 208 -8.13 0.86 11.15
C ASP A 208 -8.36 2.24 11.76
N PHE A 209 -9.24 3.02 11.13
CA PHE A 209 -9.48 4.41 11.49
C PHE A 209 -10.91 4.58 11.99
N GLN A 210 -11.05 5.17 13.18
CA GLN A 210 -12.34 5.46 13.79
C GLN A 210 -12.38 6.91 14.28
N MET A 211 -13.54 7.55 14.15
CA MET A 211 -13.80 8.87 14.71
C MET A 211 -14.98 8.80 15.66
N SER A 212 -14.90 9.50 16.80
CA SER A 212 -16.00 9.55 17.76
C SER A 212 -17.26 10.17 17.17
N ASP A 213 -17.07 11.22 16.35
CA ASP A 213 -18.11 12.05 15.79
C ASP A 213 -17.75 12.53 14.38
N ILE A 214 -18.77 12.92 13.62
CA ILE A 214 -18.59 13.56 12.31
C ILE A 214 -18.29 15.04 12.56
N LEU A 215 -17.12 15.50 12.09
CA LEU A 215 -16.82 16.93 12.07
C LEU A 215 -17.86 17.70 11.25
N THR A 216 -18.42 18.73 11.85
CA THR A 216 -19.31 19.68 11.21
C THR A 216 -18.53 20.72 10.39
N ASP A 217 -19.27 21.58 9.72
CA ASP A 217 -18.76 22.71 8.98
C ASP A 217 -18.38 23.92 9.85
N GLU A 218 -18.58 23.81 11.17
CA GLU A 218 -18.28 24.88 12.12
C GLU A 218 -16.78 24.95 12.41
N ILE A 219 -16.23 26.16 12.34
CA ILE A 219 -14.84 26.42 12.72
C ILE A 219 -14.67 26.13 14.22
N GLY A 220 -13.64 25.36 14.54
CA GLY A 220 -13.31 24.95 15.90
C GLY A 220 -14.03 23.69 16.35
N ASP A 221 -14.84 23.05 15.49
CA ASP A 221 -15.40 21.74 15.80
C ASP A 221 -14.29 20.68 15.88
N THR A 222 -14.47 19.72 16.78
CA THR A 222 -13.43 18.75 17.13
C THR A 222 -13.98 17.34 17.15
N ALA A 223 -13.15 16.37 16.77
CA ALA A 223 -13.47 14.96 16.88
C ALA A 223 -12.28 14.20 17.48
N GLU A 224 -12.57 13.25 18.36
CA GLU A 224 -11.58 12.27 18.79
C GLU A 224 -11.36 11.28 17.65
N VAL A 225 -10.09 10.97 17.39
CA VAL A 225 -9.67 10.01 16.38
C VAL A 225 -8.97 8.85 17.08
N LEU A 226 -9.24 7.66 16.60
CA LEU A 226 -8.61 6.42 17.03
C LEU A 226 -8.02 5.76 15.78
N VAL A 227 -6.75 5.40 15.84
CA VAL A 227 -6.04 4.71 14.76
C VAL A 227 -5.43 3.45 15.33
N ASP A 228 -5.90 2.31 14.87
CA ASP A 228 -5.26 1.03 15.16
C ASP A 228 -4.26 0.72 14.05
N VAL A 229 -2.98 0.65 14.42
CA VAL A 229 -1.86 0.37 13.51
C VAL A 229 -1.51 -1.09 13.63
N PHE A 230 -1.59 -1.83 12.53
CA PHE A 230 -1.17 -3.22 12.47
C PHE A 230 0.16 -3.35 11.73
N ASP A 231 1.17 -3.91 12.37
CA ASP A 231 2.56 -4.00 11.89
C ASP A 231 3.16 -5.34 12.37
N HIS A 232 3.74 -6.12 11.46
CA HIS A 232 4.31 -7.43 11.79
C HIS A 232 5.55 -7.34 12.69
N GLN A 233 6.20 -6.16 12.74
CA GLN A 233 7.52 -5.98 13.34
C GLN A 233 7.46 -5.44 14.77
N GLY A 234 6.27 -5.15 15.27
CA GLY A 234 6.06 -4.67 16.63
C GLY A 234 5.95 -3.15 16.73
N ILE A 235 5.54 -2.67 17.89
CA ILE A 235 5.45 -1.22 18.16
C ILE A 235 6.76 -0.48 17.98
N ASP A 236 7.90 -1.17 18.17
CA ASP A 236 9.22 -0.54 18.13
C ASP A 236 9.62 -0.06 16.73
N THR A 237 8.93 -0.52 15.66
CA THR A 237 9.10 0.00 14.29
C THR A 237 8.21 1.20 13.98
N VAL A 238 7.19 1.47 14.81
CA VAL A 238 6.29 2.60 14.64
C VAL A 238 6.86 3.82 15.36
N SER A 239 7.48 4.73 14.62
CA SER A 239 8.07 5.94 15.21
C SER A 239 7.04 6.98 15.63
N THR A 240 6.03 7.18 14.77
CA THR A 240 5.06 8.28 14.87
C THR A 240 3.81 7.91 14.09
N VAL A 241 2.66 8.29 14.64
CA VAL A 241 1.38 8.28 13.92
C VAL A 241 0.88 9.70 13.87
N SER A 242 0.62 10.21 12.67
CA SER A 242 0.13 11.57 12.44
C SER A 242 -1.04 11.56 11.47
N ILE A 243 -1.88 12.59 11.56
CA ILE A 243 -2.95 12.86 10.62
C ILE A 243 -2.67 14.20 9.94
N GLU A 244 -2.71 14.19 8.63
CA GLU A 244 -2.67 15.36 7.77
C GLU A 244 -4.01 15.47 7.03
N CYS A 245 -4.67 16.63 7.12
CA CYS A 245 -5.91 16.87 6.39
C CYS A 245 -5.97 18.33 5.93
N PRO A 246 -5.39 18.65 4.76
CA PRO A 246 -5.24 20.04 4.30
C PRO A 246 -6.57 20.79 4.12
N SER A 247 -7.69 20.08 3.97
CA SER A 247 -9.03 20.66 3.88
C SER A 247 -9.64 21.01 5.25
N LEU A 248 -9.07 20.53 6.36
CA LEU A 248 -9.52 20.79 7.72
C LEU A 248 -8.56 21.65 8.53
N PHE A 249 -7.24 21.44 8.39
CA PHE A 249 -6.22 22.15 9.16
C PHE A 249 -4.87 22.17 8.44
N ASP A 250 -4.01 23.13 8.79
CA ASP A 250 -2.60 23.14 8.40
C ASP A 250 -1.77 22.18 9.27
N GLY A 251 -0.72 21.61 8.69
CA GLY A 251 0.24 20.77 9.40
C GLY A 251 -0.26 19.37 9.71
N GLU A 252 0.37 18.75 10.71
CA GLU A 252 0.05 17.41 11.19
C GLU A 252 -0.47 17.44 12.62
N VAL A 253 -1.43 16.56 12.92
CA VAL A 253 -1.83 16.22 14.28
C VAL A 253 -1.17 14.89 14.65
N PHE A 254 -0.23 14.92 15.59
CA PHE A 254 0.38 13.71 16.13
C PHE A 254 -0.56 13.02 17.10
N LEU A 255 -0.69 11.71 16.96
CA LEU A 255 -1.48 10.86 17.84
C LEU A 255 -0.60 10.26 18.93
N ASP A 256 -1.15 10.16 20.13
CA ASP A 256 -0.48 9.55 21.27
C ASP A 256 -0.75 8.05 21.28
N TYR A 257 0.28 7.26 21.60
CA TYR A 257 0.09 5.83 21.85
C TYR A 257 -0.82 5.62 23.06
N SER A 258 -1.86 4.83 22.87
CA SER A 258 -2.88 4.55 23.88
C SER A 258 -2.65 3.19 24.53
N SER A 259 -2.70 2.13 23.73
CA SER A 259 -2.61 0.74 24.22
C SER A 259 -2.32 -0.24 23.09
N GLN A 260 -1.91 -1.46 23.44
CA GLN A 260 -1.89 -2.59 22.50
C GLN A 260 -3.30 -3.17 22.41
N SER A 261 -3.88 -3.20 21.21
CA SER A 261 -5.26 -3.67 20.95
C SER A 261 -5.32 -5.15 20.56
N GLY A 262 -4.20 -5.74 20.13
CA GLY A 262 -4.07 -7.12 19.67
C GLY A 262 -2.61 -7.59 19.63
N ASP A 263 -2.37 -8.81 19.14
CA ASP A 263 -1.01 -9.38 19.13
C ASP A 263 -0.04 -8.52 18.30
N ASP A 264 -0.51 -8.06 17.13
CA ASP A 264 0.26 -7.25 16.16
C ASP A 264 -0.41 -5.89 15.90
N SER A 265 -1.12 -5.33 16.88
CA SER A 265 -1.88 -4.08 16.69
C SER A 265 -1.79 -3.11 17.88
N TRP A 266 -1.62 -1.82 17.56
CA TRP A 266 -1.38 -0.75 18.53
C TRP A 266 -2.30 0.43 18.26
N LEU A 267 -3.06 0.80 19.28
CA LEU A 267 -4.03 1.88 19.24
C LEU A 267 -3.36 3.21 19.59
N TYR A 268 -3.60 4.20 18.74
CA TYR A 268 -3.21 5.59 18.92
C TYR A 268 -4.47 6.46 18.95
N ASP A 269 -4.45 7.52 19.75
CA ASP A 269 -5.57 8.45 19.88
C ASP A 269 -5.14 9.92 19.86
N GLY A 270 -6.06 10.78 19.47
CA GLY A 270 -5.84 12.22 19.44
C GLY A 270 -7.12 12.99 19.15
N VAL A 271 -7.00 14.31 19.02
CA VAL A 271 -8.11 15.20 18.69
C VAL A 271 -7.74 16.03 17.47
N ILE A 272 -8.55 15.94 16.42
CA ILE A 272 -8.45 16.81 15.26
C ILE A 272 -9.45 17.97 15.39
N THR A 273 -9.14 19.11 14.78
CA THR A 273 -9.99 20.32 14.82
C THR A 273 -10.20 20.85 13.41
N ASN A 274 -11.45 21.14 13.05
CA ASN A 274 -11.77 21.84 11.82
C ASN A 274 -11.41 23.34 11.95
N GLN A 275 -10.27 23.74 11.42
CA GLN A 275 -9.80 25.13 11.47
C GLN A 275 -10.46 26.02 10.40
N TYR A 276 -11.01 25.43 9.34
CA TYR A 276 -11.43 26.14 8.13
C TYR A 276 -12.95 26.27 7.92
N GLY A 277 -13.73 25.33 8.48
CA GLY A 277 -15.15 25.19 8.16
C GLY A 277 -15.39 24.80 6.69
N LEU A 278 -16.65 24.84 6.22
CA LEU A 278 -17.02 24.42 4.84
C LEU A 278 -16.41 25.25 3.70
N ASN A 279 -15.86 26.43 3.97
CA ASN A 279 -15.68 27.46 2.93
C ASN A 279 -14.24 27.60 2.40
N ASN A 280 -13.26 26.89 2.96
CA ASN A 280 -11.84 27.13 2.66
C ASN A 280 -10.99 25.85 2.46
N GLY A 281 -11.60 24.67 2.40
CA GLY A 281 -10.90 23.38 2.17
C GLY A 281 -11.06 22.86 0.76
#